data_AF-A0A6G0TGU8-F1
#
_entry.id   AF-A0A6G0TGU8-F1
#
_cell.length_a   1.000
_cell.length_b   1.000
_cell.length_c   1.000
_cell.angle_alpha   90.00
_cell.angle_beta   90.00
_cell.angle_gamma   90.00
#
_symmetry.space_group_name_H-M   'P 1'
#
loop_
_entity.id
_entity.type
_entity.pdbx_description
1 polymer ?
#
loop_
_entity_poly.entity_id
_entity_poly.type
_entity_poly.pdbx_seq_one_letter_code
_entity_poly.pdbx_strand_id
1 'polypeptide(L)'
;MVDSAGSSDPPEEQPLQQLQPNDGAGDDGRRRSDRDDDDRTAGDVVAMAWCDDRLPATAANVAAAIVGVALAWSLLYVNVSPELMAVPGGSLSSIFMLYVTGAVAGRLINRIVGLPPRFGMLLAGIALQNAGLYTVTGWCSQLVSFIREVSLAVTLINGGLELDAIQLRRLSGVVAKLTLLPCIAEAATSAIAAYLILPDFSWQWSLALGFTLSAVSPAILVPGLFQLKRLGYGEVKGVNTLLIAASSLDNIVSISAFRIVIGNIFMTGKFTMIDTKHKINGIL
;
A
#
# COMPACT_ATOMS: atom_id res chain seq x y z
N MET A 1 40.05 28.54 -33.78
CA MET A 1 38.95 29.49 -33.50
C MET A 1 37.68 28.67 -33.54
N VAL A 2 37.19 28.15 -32.41
CA VAL A 2 36.40 28.85 -31.36
C VAL A 2 35.08 29.35 -31.98
N ASP A 3 33.93 28.66 -31.85
CA ASP A 3 33.02 28.41 -30.71
C ASP A 3 31.87 29.43 -30.58
N SER A 4 30.71 28.92 -30.14
CA SER A 4 29.55 29.57 -29.48
C SER A 4 28.49 30.28 -30.36
N ALA A 5 27.19 30.33 -30.03
CA ALA A 5 26.29 29.67 -29.06
C ALA A 5 24.87 30.26 -29.22
N GLY A 6 23.83 29.49 -28.84
CA GLY A 6 22.51 29.97 -28.34
C GLY A 6 21.45 30.34 -29.39
N SER A 7 20.13 30.26 -29.14
CA SER A 7 19.25 29.72 -28.09
C SER A 7 17.78 30.00 -28.50
N SER A 8 16.79 29.48 -27.75
CA SER A 8 15.35 29.86 -27.67
C SER A 8 14.41 29.50 -28.83
N ASP A 9 13.14 29.09 -28.68
CA ASP A 9 12.27 28.44 -27.67
C ASP A 9 10.91 28.16 -28.40
N PRO A 10 9.85 27.54 -27.81
CA PRO A 10 8.78 26.80 -28.51
C PRO A 10 7.55 27.64 -28.92
N PRO A 11 6.61 27.11 -29.74
CA PRO A 11 5.38 27.83 -30.09
C PRO A 11 4.34 27.82 -28.96
N GLU A 12 3.69 28.98 -28.83
CA GLU A 12 2.78 29.46 -27.80
C GLU A 12 1.45 28.67 -27.64
N GLU A 13 0.98 28.59 -26.40
CA GLU A 13 -0.36 28.17 -26.00
C GLU A 13 -1.42 29.21 -26.41
N GLN A 14 -2.53 28.76 -27.01
CA GLN A 14 -3.69 29.60 -27.31
C GLN A 14 -4.66 29.65 -26.11
N PRO A 15 -5.18 30.84 -25.69
CA PRO A 15 -6.10 30.92 -24.57
C PRO A 15 -7.58 30.76 -24.98
N LEU A 16 -8.33 30.14 -24.07
CA LEU A 16 -9.79 29.97 -24.06
C LEU A 16 -10.52 31.32 -24.18
N GLN A 17 -11.26 31.53 -25.26
CA GLN A 17 -12.24 32.61 -25.38
C GLN A 17 -13.50 32.31 -24.56
N GLN A 18 -13.64 33.03 -23.45
CA GLN A 18 -14.91 33.22 -22.75
C GLN A 18 -15.89 33.99 -23.66
N LEU A 19 -17.03 33.38 -23.94
CA LEU A 19 -18.18 34.04 -24.54
C LEU A 19 -19.02 34.67 -23.41
N GLN A 20 -18.82 35.96 -23.14
CA GLN A 20 -19.79 36.80 -22.42
C GLN A 20 -20.59 37.60 -23.46
N PRO A 21 -21.93 37.63 -23.40
CA PRO A 21 -22.70 38.68 -24.00
C PRO A 21 -22.95 39.80 -22.99
N ASN A 22 -22.69 41.03 -23.44
CA ASN A 22 -22.88 42.27 -22.70
C ASN A 22 -24.26 42.89 -22.96
N ASP A 23 -24.67 43.71 -21.99
CA ASP A 23 -25.60 44.86 -22.04
C ASP A 23 -27.12 44.70 -21.97
N GLY A 24 -27.68 45.32 -20.92
CA GLY A 24 -29.10 45.69 -20.80
C GLY A 24 -29.43 46.31 -19.44
N ALA A 25 -29.32 47.62 -19.34
CA ALA A 25 -29.65 48.42 -18.16
C ALA A 25 -31.16 48.44 -17.84
N GLY A 26 -31.51 48.42 -16.55
CA GLY A 26 -32.84 48.77 -16.04
C GLY A 26 -33.34 47.91 -14.87
N ASP A 27 -33.60 48.56 -13.74
CA ASP A 27 -34.37 48.10 -12.56
C ASP A 27 -33.63 47.21 -11.54
N ASP A 28 -32.83 47.84 -10.66
CA ASP A 28 -31.92 47.19 -9.69
C ASP A 28 -32.47 47.15 -8.24
N GLY A 29 -33.79 47.24 -8.04
CA GLY A 29 -34.39 47.26 -6.69
C GLY A 29 -35.13 45.99 -6.28
N ARG A 30 -35.74 45.27 -7.25
CA ARG A 30 -36.68 44.18 -6.97
C ARG A 30 -36.23 42.80 -7.45
N ARG A 31 -35.30 42.74 -8.41
CA ARG A 31 -34.80 41.48 -9.00
C ARG A 31 -33.70 40.77 -8.21
N ARG A 32 -33.09 41.40 -7.21
CA ARG A 32 -32.04 40.77 -6.38
C ARG A 32 -32.60 39.73 -5.41
N SER A 33 -33.78 39.99 -4.83
CA SER A 33 -34.40 39.02 -3.90
C SER A 33 -34.88 37.76 -4.63
N ASP A 34 -35.49 37.91 -5.81
CA ASP A 34 -35.99 36.76 -6.57
C ASP A 34 -34.87 35.95 -7.24
N ARG A 35 -33.76 36.59 -7.66
CA ARG A 35 -32.61 35.86 -8.24
C ARG A 35 -31.84 35.03 -7.21
N ASP A 36 -31.68 35.53 -5.98
CA ASP A 36 -30.97 34.77 -4.94
C ASP A 36 -31.76 33.52 -4.50
N ASP A 37 -33.09 33.57 -4.54
CA ASP A 37 -33.94 32.40 -4.27
C ASP A 37 -33.99 31.44 -5.45
N ASP A 38 -34.05 31.93 -6.70
CA ASP A 38 -34.09 31.06 -7.89
C ASP A 38 -32.74 30.36 -8.13
N ASP A 39 -31.60 31.02 -7.84
CA ASP A 39 -30.25 30.44 -7.99
C ASP A 39 -29.92 29.44 -6.88
N ARG A 40 -30.41 29.67 -5.64
CA ARG A 40 -30.37 28.66 -4.56
C ARG A 40 -31.24 27.47 -4.89
N THR A 41 -32.46 27.71 -5.37
CA THR A 41 -33.38 26.63 -5.73
C THR A 41 -32.79 25.82 -6.88
N ALA A 42 -32.27 26.46 -7.92
CA ALA A 42 -31.60 25.82 -9.06
C ALA A 42 -30.37 24.98 -8.62
N GLY A 43 -29.52 25.52 -7.74
CA GLY A 43 -28.38 24.80 -7.17
C GLY A 43 -28.80 23.58 -6.35
N ASP A 44 -29.87 23.71 -5.56
CA ASP A 44 -30.42 22.62 -4.75
C ASP A 44 -31.08 21.54 -5.61
N VAL A 45 -31.82 21.87 -6.67
CA VAL A 45 -32.36 20.84 -7.60
C VAL A 45 -31.25 20.15 -8.37
N VAL A 46 -30.19 20.86 -8.78
CA VAL A 46 -29.05 20.24 -9.49
C VAL A 46 -28.24 19.34 -8.55
N ALA A 47 -28.00 19.76 -7.31
CA ALA A 47 -27.33 18.93 -6.30
C ALA A 47 -28.18 17.71 -5.92
N MET A 48 -29.50 17.86 -5.81
CA MET A 48 -30.43 16.79 -5.49
C MET A 48 -30.57 15.80 -6.64
N ALA A 49 -30.67 16.26 -7.90
CA ALA A 49 -30.69 15.40 -9.09
C ALA A 49 -29.35 14.67 -9.31
N TRP A 50 -28.22 15.32 -9.05
CA TRP A 50 -26.91 14.67 -9.09
C TRP A 50 -26.73 13.61 -7.99
N CYS A 51 -27.37 13.81 -6.83
CA CYS A 51 -27.42 12.82 -5.77
C CYS A 51 -28.32 11.63 -6.16
N ASP A 52 -29.47 11.92 -6.78
CA ASP A 52 -30.51 10.94 -7.13
C ASP A 52 -30.09 9.94 -8.21
N ASP A 53 -29.22 10.29 -9.16
CA ASP A 53 -28.68 9.32 -10.13
C ASP A 53 -27.55 8.43 -9.56
N ARG A 54 -26.80 8.93 -8.57
CA ARG A 54 -25.62 8.25 -8.01
C ARG A 54 -25.96 7.34 -6.83
N LEU A 55 -27.00 7.67 -6.07
CA LEU A 55 -27.55 6.88 -4.96
C LEU A 55 -28.06 5.49 -5.38
N PRO A 56 -28.90 5.30 -6.41
CA PRO A 56 -29.42 4.00 -6.80
C PRO A 56 -28.33 3.10 -7.39
N ALA A 57 -27.40 3.65 -8.16
CA ALA A 57 -26.27 2.88 -8.69
C ALA A 57 -25.32 2.41 -7.58
N THR A 58 -25.04 3.26 -6.59
CA THR A 58 -24.19 2.89 -5.46
C THR A 58 -24.90 1.90 -4.54
N ALA A 59 -26.19 2.11 -4.26
CA ALA A 59 -27.01 1.21 -3.46
C ALA A 59 -27.17 -0.16 -4.12
N ALA A 60 -27.39 -0.21 -5.44
CA ALA A 60 -27.45 -1.44 -6.21
C ALA A 60 -26.12 -2.22 -6.16
N ASN A 61 -24.98 -1.54 -6.30
CA ASN A 61 -23.66 -2.17 -6.21
C ASN A 61 -23.37 -2.72 -4.80
N VAL A 62 -23.78 -2.00 -3.75
CA VAL A 62 -23.65 -2.46 -2.37
C VAL A 62 -24.57 -3.64 -2.10
N ALA A 63 -25.82 -3.59 -2.54
CA ALA A 63 -26.78 -4.68 -2.41
C ALA A 63 -26.29 -5.94 -3.16
N ALA A 64 -25.80 -5.79 -4.39
CA ALA A 64 -25.21 -6.88 -5.16
C ALA A 64 -23.98 -7.48 -4.45
N ALA A 65 -23.13 -6.66 -3.84
CA ALA A 65 -21.99 -7.14 -3.07
C ALA A 65 -22.43 -7.93 -1.81
N ILE A 66 -23.45 -7.46 -1.09
CA ILE A 66 -24.00 -8.15 0.08
C ILE A 66 -24.61 -9.50 -0.33
N VAL A 67 -25.41 -9.52 -1.40
CA VAL A 67 -25.99 -10.75 -1.95
C VAL A 67 -24.89 -11.71 -2.39
N GLY A 68 -23.85 -11.22 -3.07
CA GLY A 68 -22.71 -12.04 -3.49
C GLY A 68 -21.94 -12.64 -2.31
N VAL A 69 -21.71 -11.87 -1.24
CA VAL A 69 -21.08 -12.36 0.00
C VAL A 69 -21.97 -13.41 0.68
N ALA A 70 -23.27 -13.18 0.77
CA ALA A 70 -24.21 -14.13 1.36
C ALA A 70 -24.26 -15.44 0.57
N LEU A 71 -24.35 -15.37 -0.75
CA LEU A 71 -24.31 -16.54 -1.63
C LEU A 71 -23.00 -17.30 -1.49
N ALA A 72 -21.86 -16.60 -1.47
CA ALA A 72 -20.56 -17.23 -1.29
C ALA A 72 -20.44 -17.95 0.07
N TRP A 73 -20.94 -17.33 1.15
CA TRP A 73 -21.02 -17.96 2.47
C TRP A 73 -21.91 -19.21 2.45
N SER A 74 -23.11 -19.11 1.88
CA SER A 74 -24.05 -20.24 1.78
C SER A 74 -23.47 -21.39 0.96
N LEU A 75 -22.81 -21.12 -0.17
CA LEU A 75 -22.18 -22.14 -0.99
C LEU A 75 -21.04 -22.83 -0.24
N LEU A 76 -20.23 -22.07 0.50
CA LEU A 76 -19.16 -22.63 1.32
C LEU A 76 -19.75 -23.52 2.43
N TYR A 77 -20.83 -23.07 3.07
CA TYR A 77 -21.51 -23.80 4.15
C TYR A 77 -22.09 -25.13 3.71
N VAL A 78 -22.63 -25.18 2.49
CA VAL A 78 -23.25 -26.40 1.95
C VAL A 78 -22.19 -27.39 1.44
N ASN A 79 -21.07 -26.91 0.88
CA ASN A 79 -20.10 -27.78 0.20
C ASN A 79 -18.90 -28.20 1.06
N VAL A 80 -18.64 -27.53 2.17
CA VAL A 80 -17.45 -27.74 3.01
C VAL A 80 -17.82 -28.43 4.31
N SER A 81 -16.91 -29.28 4.81
CA SER A 81 -17.04 -29.94 6.10
C SER A 81 -17.39 -28.95 7.23
N PRO A 82 -18.37 -29.27 8.11
CA PRO A 82 -18.79 -28.39 9.21
C PRO A 82 -17.64 -27.95 10.13
N GLU A 83 -16.61 -28.78 10.30
CA GLU A 83 -15.42 -28.47 11.10
C GLU A 83 -14.61 -27.28 10.56
N LEU A 84 -14.50 -27.14 9.25
CA LEU A 84 -13.76 -26.04 8.63
C LEU A 84 -14.55 -24.72 8.62
N MET A 85 -15.86 -24.80 8.80
CA MET A 85 -16.79 -23.66 8.76
C MET A 85 -17.34 -23.26 10.13
N ALA A 86 -16.95 -23.95 11.20
CA ALA A 86 -17.31 -23.59 12.57
C ALA A 86 -16.92 -22.13 12.87
N VAL A 87 -17.77 -21.41 13.60
CA VAL A 87 -17.49 -20.04 14.08
C VAL A 87 -17.75 -20.02 15.58
N PRO A 88 -16.76 -19.72 16.43
CA PRO A 88 -15.32 -19.51 16.15
C PRO A 88 -14.57 -20.85 15.95
N GLY A 89 -13.42 -20.84 15.24
CA GLY A 89 -12.51 -22.00 15.17
C GLY A 89 -12.28 -22.58 13.77
N GLY A 90 -13.21 -22.40 12.84
CA GLY A 90 -13.09 -22.88 11.47
C GLY A 90 -12.03 -22.11 10.69
N SER A 91 -11.15 -22.84 9.98
CA SER A 91 -10.09 -22.23 9.20
C SER A 91 -10.61 -21.49 7.96
N LEU A 92 -11.62 -22.04 7.29
CA LEU A 92 -12.20 -21.43 6.09
C LEU A 92 -13.15 -20.29 6.44
N SER A 93 -13.91 -20.42 7.53
CA SER A 93 -14.73 -19.31 8.05
C SER A 93 -13.86 -18.12 8.48
N SER A 94 -12.71 -18.37 9.12
CA SER A 94 -11.73 -17.34 9.48
C SER A 94 -11.17 -16.60 8.27
N ILE A 95 -10.78 -17.31 7.21
CA ILE A 95 -10.26 -16.70 5.97
C ILE A 95 -11.35 -15.87 5.28
N PHE A 96 -12.58 -16.39 5.22
CA PHE A 96 -13.71 -15.66 4.63
C PHE A 96 -14.02 -14.38 5.41
N MET A 97 -14.12 -14.47 6.75
CA MET A 97 -14.37 -13.32 7.62
C MET A 97 -13.25 -12.29 7.52
N LEU A 98 -11.99 -12.72 7.42
CA LEU A 98 -10.85 -11.84 7.17
C LEU A 98 -11.00 -11.10 5.84
N TYR A 99 -11.38 -11.81 4.77
CA TYR A 99 -11.58 -11.20 3.45
C TYR A 99 -12.70 -10.17 3.46
N VAL A 100 -13.88 -10.51 3.99
CA VAL A 100 -15.06 -9.62 4.02
C VAL A 100 -14.79 -8.40 4.90
N THR A 101 -14.35 -8.62 6.13
CA THR A 101 -14.09 -7.53 7.08
C THR A 101 -12.96 -6.63 6.59
N GLY A 102 -11.91 -7.21 6.00
CA GLY A 102 -10.83 -6.45 5.37
C GLY A 102 -11.32 -5.59 4.21
N ALA A 103 -12.15 -6.13 3.32
CA ALA A 103 -12.71 -5.39 2.19
C ALA A 103 -13.61 -4.23 2.65
N VAL A 104 -14.46 -4.47 3.65
CA VAL A 104 -15.34 -3.44 4.24
C VAL A 104 -14.51 -2.37 4.95
N ALA A 105 -13.58 -2.75 5.81
CA ALA A 105 -12.72 -1.81 6.53
C ALA A 105 -11.85 -0.99 5.58
N GLY A 106 -11.31 -1.59 4.52
CA GLY A 106 -10.55 -0.88 3.50
C GLY A 106 -11.37 0.19 2.78
N ARG A 107 -12.62 -0.11 2.40
CA ARG A 107 -13.54 0.88 1.82
C ARG A 107 -13.94 1.95 2.82
N LEU A 108 -14.21 1.57 4.07
CA LEU A 108 -14.64 2.48 5.12
C LEU A 108 -13.55 3.50 5.45
N ILE A 109 -12.32 3.04 5.68
CA ILE A 109 -11.18 3.93 5.96
C ILE A 109 -10.91 4.86 4.79
N ASN A 110 -11.00 4.36 3.56
CA ASN A 110 -10.80 5.19 2.39
C ASN A 110 -11.87 6.28 2.25
N ARG A 111 -13.14 5.98 2.60
CA ARG A 111 -14.25 6.94 2.53
C ARG A 111 -14.24 7.96 3.66
N ILE A 112 -13.94 7.55 4.89
CA ILE A 112 -14.02 8.43 6.07
C ILE A 112 -12.73 9.24 6.23
N VAL A 113 -11.57 8.59 6.16
CA VAL A 113 -10.27 9.16 6.54
C VAL A 113 -9.45 9.57 5.30
N GLY A 114 -9.81 9.07 4.11
CA GLY A 114 -9.03 9.31 2.88
C GLY A 114 -7.71 8.53 2.81
N LEU A 115 -7.47 7.60 3.74
CA LEU A 115 -6.25 6.79 3.76
C LEU A 115 -6.29 5.67 2.70
N PRO A 116 -5.13 5.13 2.30
CA PRO A 116 -5.06 3.98 1.40
C PRO A 116 -5.86 2.79 1.96
N PRO A 117 -6.69 2.11 1.15
CA PRO A 117 -7.55 1.00 1.61
C PRO A 117 -6.81 -0.13 2.35
N ARG A 118 -5.52 -0.34 2.03
CA ARG A 118 -4.69 -1.37 2.65
C ARG A 118 -4.50 -1.18 4.15
N PHE A 119 -4.50 0.07 4.62
CA PHE A 119 -4.42 0.36 6.05
C PHE A 119 -5.67 -0.15 6.79
N GLY A 120 -6.86 0.02 6.20
CA GLY A 120 -8.10 -0.55 6.75
C GLY A 120 -8.13 -2.07 6.74
N MET A 121 -7.59 -2.69 5.69
CA MET A 121 -7.45 -4.14 5.63
C MET A 121 -6.51 -4.68 6.73
N LEU A 122 -5.40 -3.97 7.01
CA LEU A 122 -4.48 -4.33 8.10
C LEU A 122 -5.17 -4.24 9.47
N LEU A 123 -5.85 -3.12 9.76
CA LEU A 123 -6.54 -2.94 11.03
C LEU A 123 -7.64 -3.97 11.25
N ALA A 124 -8.38 -4.35 10.20
CA ALA A 124 -9.35 -5.44 10.27
C ALA A 124 -8.69 -6.76 10.69
N GLY A 125 -7.56 -7.12 10.07
CA GLY A 125 -6.82 -8.34 10.44
C GLY A 125 -6.37 -8.34 11.90
N ILE A 126 -5.84 -7.21 12.39
CA ILE A 126 -5.44 -7.05 13.80
C ILE A 126 -6.65 -7.18 14.73
N ALA A 127 -7.78 -6.55 14.38
CA ALA A 127 -9.01 -6.63 15.18
C ALA A 127 -9.58 -8.06 15.24
N LEU A 128 -9.62 -8.75 14.10
CA LEU A 128 -10.07 -10.15 14.01
C LEU A 128 -9.21 -11.11 14.84
N GLN A 129 -7.88 -10.94 14.79
CA GLN A 129 -6.96 -11.74 15.58
C GLN A 129 -7.12 -11.49 17.09
N ASN A 130 -7.26 -10.22 17.51
CA ASN A 130 -7.45 -9.85 18.91
C ASN A 130 -8.82 -10.29 19.46
N ALA A 131 -9.85 -10.35 18.61
CA ALA A 131 -11.18 -10.84 18.98
C ALA A 131 -11.26 -12.38 19.10
N GLY A 132 -10.18 -13.11 18.77
CA GLY A 132 -10.19 -14.58 18.76
C GLY A 132 -11.03 -15.18 17.63
N LEU A 133 -11.40 -14.38 16.62
CA LEU A 133 -12.23 -14.80 15.49
C LEU A 133 -11.41 -15.29 14.30
N TYR A 134 -10.08 -15.21 14.39
CA TYR A 134 -9.17 -15.71 13.37
C TYR A 134 -8.31 -16.85 13.91
N THR A 135 -8.60 -18.06 13.42
CA THR A 135 -7.83 -19.27 13.72
C THR A 135 -7.72 -20.10 12.45
N VAL A 136 -6.50 -20.25 11.94
CA VAL A 136 -6.21 -21.05 10.74
C VAL A 136 -5.25 -22.17 11.11
N THR A 137 -5.67 -23.41 10.92
CA THR A 137 -4.93 -24.62 11.29
C THR A 137 -4.85 -25.60 10.12
N GLY A 138 -3.93 -26.57 10.23
CA GLY A 138 -3.75 -27.63 9.23
C GLY A 138 -3.41 -27.11 7.83
N TRP A 139 -4.03 -27.71 6.82
CA TRP A 139 -3.77 -27.42 5.40
C TRP A 139 -4.09 -25.96 5.01
N CYS A 140 -5.06 -25.32 5.67
CA CYS A 140 -5.42 -23.93 5.38
C CYS A 140 -4.28 -22.95 5.70
N SER A 141 -3.43 -23.26 6.68
CA SER A 141 -2.27 -22.43 7.00
C SER A 141 -1.22 -22.46 5.88
N GLN A 142 -1.00 -23.65 5.30
CA GLN A 142 -0.15 -23.82 4.13
C GLN A 142 -0.72 -23.08 2.92
N LEU A 143 -2.04 -23.16 2.71
CA LEU A 143 -2.73 -22.42 1.66
C LEU A 143 -2.54 -20.89 1.81
N VAL A 144 -2.76 -20.35 3.01
CA VAL A 144 -2.58 -18.90 3.27
C VAL A 144 -1.13 -18.48 3.01
N SER A 145 -0.16 -19.32 3.39
CA SER A 145 1.26 -19.06 3.14
C SER A 145 1.57 -19.05 1.64
N PHE A 146 1.06 -20.03 0.89
CA PHE A 146 1.19 -20.11 -0.56
C PHE A 146 0.56 -18.90 -1.27
N ILE A 147 -0.66 -18.51 -0.89
CA ILE A 147 -1.35 -17.33 -1.46
C ILE A 147 -0.54 -16.05 -1.20
N ARG A 148 0.05 -15.91 -0.01
CA ARG A 148 0.91 -14.76 0.32
C ARG A 148 2.13 -14.69 -0.60
N GLU A 149 2.81 -15.82 -0.82
CA GLU A 149 3.96 -15.89 -1.72
C GLU A 149 3.58 -15.54 -3.17
N VAL A 150 2.50 -16.13 -3.68
CA VAL A 150 2.00 -15.85 -5.03
C VAL A 150 1.58 -14.39 -5.17
N SER A 151 0.88 -13.83 -4.18
CA SER A 151 0.45 -12.43 -4.19
C SER A 151 1.63 -11.46 -4.23
N LEU A 152 2.68 -11.73 -3.45
CA LEU A 152 3.92 -10.95 -3.47
C LEU A 152 4.60 -11.05 -4.83
N ALA A 153 4.69 -12.25 -5.41
CA ALA A 153 5.27 -12.46 -6.73
C ALA A 153 4.51 -11.69 -7.83
N VAL A 154 3.17 -11.78 -7.86
CA VAL A 154 2.33 -11.04 -8.82
C VAL A 154 2.50 -9.53 -8.67
N THR A 155 2.58 -9.03 -7.44
CA THR A 155 2.81 -7.59 -7.17
C THR A 155 4.14 -7.12 -7.75
N LEU A 156 5.20 -7.92 -7.58
CA LEU A 156 6.53 -7.62 -8.12
C LEU A 156 6.56 -7.71 -9.65
N ILE A 157 5.90 -8.71 -10.24
CA ILE A 157 5.81 -8.86 -11.70
C ILE A 157 5.10 -7.66 -12.33
N ASN A 158 3.96 -7.23 -11.79
CA ASN A 158 3.25 -6.05 -12.27
C ASN A 158 4.09 -4.78 -12.14
N GLY A 159 4.81 -4.64 -11.02
CA GLY A 159 5.78 -3.56 -10.82
C GLY A 159 6.85 -3.55 -11.92
N GLY A 160 7.42 -4.72 -12.23
CA GLY A 160 8.48 -4.88 -13.22
C GLY A 160 8.04 -4.67 -14.67
N LEU A 161 6.84 -5.14 -15.04
CA LEU A 161 6.31 -5.02 -16.41
C LEU A 161 6.02 -3.58 -16.82
N GLU A 162 5.82 -2.69 -15.86
CA GLU A 162 5.51 -1.28 -16.13
C GLU A 162 6.73 -0.36 -16.05
N LEU A 163 7.93 -0.93 -15.85
CA LEU A 163 9.21 -0.23 -15.88
C LEU A 163 9.70 0.03 -17.31
N ASP A 164 10.23 1.22 -17.54
CA ASP A 164 10.99 1.55 -18.74
C ASP A 164 12.47 1.15 -18.55
N ALA A 165 12.91 0.11 -19.25
CA ALA A 165 14.27 -0.41 -19.17
C ALA A 165 15.34 0.57 -19.70
N ILE A 166 15.00 1.41 -20.68
CA ILE A 166 15.93 2.36 -21.30
C ILE A 166 16.22 3.50 -20.31
N GLN A 167 15.17 4.05 -19.71
CA GLN A 167 15.28 5.07 -18.66
C GLN A 167 15.99 4.52 -17.43
N LEU A 168 15.67 3.29 -17.02
CA LEU A 168 16.31 2.64 -15.89
C LEU A 168 17.82 2.44 -16.11
N ARG A 169 18.23 2.03 -17.31
CA ARG A 169 19.66 1.85 -17.62
C ARG A 169 20.42 3.16 -17.51
N ARG A 170 19.82 4.27 -17.99
CA ARG A 170 20.39 5.62 -17.88
C ARG A 170 20.54 6.09 -16.44
N LEU A 171 19.61 5.70 -15.57
CA LEU A 171 19.54 6.14 -14.18
C LEU A 171 20.10 5.12 -13.16
N SER A 172 20.60 3.97 -13.62
CA SER A 172 21.04 2.84 -12.78
C SER A 172 22.01 3.22 -11.65
N GLY A 173 22.99 4.07 -11.93
CA GLY A 173 23.92 4.57 -10.91
C GLY A 173 23.24 5.45 -9.85
N VAL A 174 22.21 6.21 -10.22
CA VAL A 174 21.41 7.00 -9.28
C VAL A 174 20.52 6.08 -8.45
N VAL A 175 19.88 5.07 -9.07
CA VAL A 175 19.09 4.07 -8.34
C VAL A 175 19.92 3.40 -7.27
N ALA A 176 21.13 2.90 -7.61
CA ALA A 176 21.98 2.20 -6.65
C ALA A 176 22.40 3.09 -5.46
N LYS A 177 22.70 4.37 -5.71
CA LYS A 177 23.03 5.32 -4.63
C LYS A 177 21.81 5.66 -3.78
N LEU A 178 20.67 5.88 -4.44
CA LEU A 178 19.39 6.21 -3.79
C LEU A 178 18.85 5.05 -2.94
N THR A 179 19.20 3.81 -3.25
CA THR A 179 18.80 2.66 -2.44
C THR A 179 19.79 2.39 -1.32
N LEU A 180 21.07 2.21 -1.65
CA LEU A 180 22.05 1.74 -0.68
C LEU A 180 22.35 2.75 0.42
N LEU A 181 22.52 4.04 0.08
CA LEU A 181 22.90 5.04 1.08
C LEU A 181 21.76 5.29 2.08
N PRO A 182 20.52 5.57 1.66
CA PRO A 182 19.41 5.75 2.59
C PRO A 182 19.09 4.48 3.37
N CYS A 183 19.06 3.31 2.73
CA CYS A 183 18.79 2.04 3.41
C CYS A 183 19.78 1.78 4.55
N ILE A 184 21.08 1.90 4.29
CA ILE A 184 22.09 1.68 5.33
C ILE A 184 21.99 2.74 6.43
N ALA A 185 21.75 4.00 6.07
CA ALA A 185 21.62 5.08 7.04
C ALA A 185 20.37 4.91 7.93
N GLU A 186 19.22 4.58 7.35
CA GLU A 186 17.97 4.32 8.06
C GLU A 186 18.08 3.08 8.94
N ALA A 187 18.67 1.99 8.43
CA ALA A 187 18.89 0.77 9.20
C ALA A 187 19.84 1.01 10.38
N ALA A 188 20.95 1.72 10.17
CA ALA A 188 21.91 2.04 11.22
C ALA A 188 21.30 2.96 12.28
N THR A 189 20.59 4.00 11.86
CA THR A 189 19.92 4.94 12.78
C THR A 189 18.85 4.22 13.59
N SER A 190 18.05 3.37 12.95
CA SER A 190 17.01 2.57 13.61
C SER A 190 17.61 1.54 14.57
N ALA A 191 18.74 0.93 14.23
CA ALA A 191 19.45 0.00 15.11
C ALA A 191 20.03 0.71 16.35
N ILE A 192 20.66 1.88 16.16
CA ILE A 192 21.16 2.69 17.28
C ILE A 192 19.99 3.13 18.17
N ALA A 193 18.90 3.60 17.58
CA ALA A 193 17.70 3.99 18.32
C ALA A 193 17.12 2.79 19.10
N ALA A 194 17.00 1.61 18.48
CA ALA A 194 16.52 0.40 19.14
C ALA A 194 17.40 0.02 20.34
N TYR A 195 18.72 0.07 20.18
CA TYR A 195 19.67 -0.24 21.26
C TYR A 195 19.57 0.75 22.44
N LEU A 196 19.31 2.03 22.16
CA LEU A 196 19.21 3.06 23.20
C LEU A 196 17.84 3.09 23.88
N ILE A 197 16.76 2.81 23.16
CA ILE A 197 15.38 2.91 23.66
C ILE A 197 14.97 1.62 24.40
N LEU A 198 15.40 0.45 23.93
CA LEU A 198 15.03 -0.85 24.50
C LEU A 198 16.11 -1.28 25.51
N PRO A 199 15.81 -1.32 26.81
CA PRO A 199 16.75 -1.82 27.82
C PRO A 199 17.14 -3.27 27.51
N ASP A 200 18.43 -3.60 27.69
CA ASP A 200 19.00 -4.94 27.50
C ASP A 200 18.86 -5.55 26.11
N PHE A 201 18.57 -4.75 25.08
CA PHE A 201 18.45 -5.23 23.71
C PHE A 201 19.85 -5.42 23.08
N SER A 202 20.18 -6.62 22.61
CA SER A 202 21.51 -6.87 22.03
C SER A 202 21.70 -6.13 20.70
N TRP A 203 22.95 -5.72 20.43
CA TRP A 203 23.33 -5.02 19.21
C TRP A 203 22.96 -5.78 17.94
N GLN A 204 23.09 -7.12 17.94
CA GLN A 204 22.78 -7.94 16.78
C GLN A 204 21.27 -7.96 16.49
N TRP A 205 20.44 -8.04 17.53
CA TRP A 205 18.99 -7.94 17.40
C TRP A 205 18.54 -6.53 16.99
N SER A 206 19.22 -5.50 17.51
CA SER A 206 18.99 -4.10 17.13
C SER A 206 19.26 -3.88 15.64
N LEU A 207 20.36 -4.45 15.12
CA LEU A 207 20.69 -4.41 13.71
C LEU A 207 19.68 -5.17 12.85
N ALA A 208 19.20 -6.34 13.31
CA ALA A 208 18.14 -7.08 12.64
C ALA A 208 16.83 -6.29 12.58
N LEU A 209 16.44 -5.61 13.67
CA LEU A 209 15.30 -4.70 13.67
C LEU A 209 15.51 -3.51 12.75
N GLY A 210 16.71 -2.93 12.72
CA GLY A 210 17.05 -1.81 11.84
C GLY A 210 16.83 -2.15 10.36
N PHE A 211 17.35 -3.28 9.88
CA PHE A 211 17.09 -3.74 8.51
C PHE A 211 15.63 -4.12 8.24
N THR A 212 14.89 -4.55 9.26
CA THR A 212 13.45 -4.83 9.13
C THR A 212 12.65 -3.54 8.96
N LEU A 213 13.02 -2.48 9.70
CA LEU A 213 12.33 -1.18 9.66
C LEU A 213 12.70 -0.34 8.43
N SER A 214 13.93 -0.46 7.94
CA SER A 214 14.38 0.22 6.73
C SER A 214 13.77 -0.36 5.44
N ALA A 215 13.24 -1.58 5.48
CA ALA A 215 12.67 -2.22 4.30
C ALA A 215 11.40 -1.51 3.84
N VAL A 216 11.41 -1.04 2.59
CA VAL A 216 10.28 -0.34 1.98
C VAL A 216 9.28 -1.34 1.37
N SER A 217 7.98 -1.11 1.56
CA SER A 217 6.93 -1.98 0.99
C SER A 217 6.52 -1.57 -0.44
N PRO A 218 6.86 -2.36 -1.48
CA PRO A 218 6.47 -2.04 -2.86
C PRO A 218 4.96 -2.16 -3.05
N ALA A 219 4.29 -3.03 -2.29
CA ALA A 219 2.85 -3.23 -2.41
C ALA A 219 2.10 -1.91 -2.24
N ILE A 220 2.47 -1.09 -1.24
CA ILE A 220 1.79 0.17 -0.95
C ILE A 220 2.21 1.27 -1.93
N LEU A 221 3.49 1.35 -2.28
CA LEU A 221 4.05 2.40 -3.12
C LEU A 221 3.68 2.28 -4.60
N VAL A 222 3.78 1.08 -5.16
CA VAL A 222 3.67 0.84 -6.61
C VAL A 222 2.35 1.35 -7.21
N PRO A 223 1.16 1.08 -6.63
CA PRO A 223 -0.08 1.61 -7.19
C PRO A 223 -0.18 3.14 -7.12
N GLY A 224 0.37 3.76 -6.07
CA GLY A 224 0.40 5.22 -5.96
C GLY A 224 1.27 5.83 -7.08
N LEU A 225 2.42 5.23 -7.35
CA LEU A 225 3.31 5.66 -8.42
C LEU A 225 2.70 5.44 -9.80
N PHE A 226 1.96 4.35 -10.01
CA PHE A 226 1.23 4.15 -11.26
C PHE A 226 0.06 5.11 -11.42
N GLN A 227 -0.64 5.47 -10.35
CA GLN A 227 -1.65 6.52 -10.42
C GLN A 227 -1.04 7.86 -10.84
N LEU A 228 0.10 8.24 -10.27
CA LEU A 228 0.84 9.44 -10.67
C LEU A 228 1.31 9.36 -12.13
N LYS A 229 1.83 8.20 -12.56
CA LYS A 229 2.25 7.96 -13.95
C LYS A 229 1.08 8.16 -14.92
N ARG A 230 -0.10 7.62 -14.61
CA ARG A 230 -1.32 7.78 -15.43
C ARG A 230 -1.80 9.23 -15.52
N LEU A 231 -1.50 10.05 -14.52
CA LEU A 231 -1.79 11.49 -14.51
C LEU A 231 -0.70 12.32 -15.22
N GLY A 232 0.31 11.69 -15.81
CA GLY A 232 1.42 12.36 -16.49
C GLY A 232 2.51 12.91 -15.56
N TYR A 233 2.42 12.68 -14.25
CA TYR A 233 3.41 13.17 -13.29
C TYR A 233 4.65 12.27 -13.25
N GLY A 234 5.84 12.88 -13.34
CA GLY A 234 7.12 12.19 -13.13
C GLY A 234 7.57 11.30 -14.29
N GLU A 235 6.85 11.30 -15.41
CA GLU A 235 7.14 10.48 -16.60
C GLU A 235 8.35 11.02 -17.38
N VAL A 236 8.40 12.33 -17.66
CA VAL A 236 9.50 12.96 -18.42
C VAL A 236 10.87 12.79 -17.75
N LYS A 237 10.91 12.82 -16.42
CA LYS A 237 12.13 12.67 -15.62
C LYS A 237 12.41 11.22 -15.22
N GLY A 238 11.51 10.27 -15.53
CA GLY A 238 11.64 8.86 -15.17
C GLY A 238 11.60 8.59 -13.67
N VAL A 239 11.00 9.47 -12.86
CA VAL A 239 11.02 9.39 -11.39
C VAL A 239 10.21 8.19 -10.88
N ASN A 240 9.07 7.89 -11.49
CA ASN A 240 8.26 6.73 -11.10
C ASN A 240 9.02 5.42 -11.38
N THR A 241 9.64 5.30 -12.56
CA THR A 241 10.49 4.15 -12.93
C THR A 241 11.68 4.02 -11.98
N LEU A 242 12.35 5.14 -11.67
CA LEU A 242 13.46 5.21 -10.72
C LEU A 242 13.02 4.69 -9.34
N LEU A 243 11.88 5.16 -8.82
CA LEU A 243 11.43 4.83 -7.47
C LEU A 243 10.91 3.39 -7.35
N ILE A 244 10.21 2.87 -8.37
CA ILE A 244 9.79 1.46 -8.41
C ILE A 244 11.03 0.54 -8.45
N ALA A 245 12.02 0.86 -9.27
CA ALA A 245 13.27 0.11 -9.32
C ALA A 245 14.08 0.24 -8.01
N ALA A 246 14.13 1.43 -7.43
CA ALA A 246 14.79 1.69 -6.17
C ALA A 246 14.15 0.88 -5.03
N SER A 247 12.82 0.94 -4.88
CA SER A 247 12.09 0.15 -3.86
C SER A 247 12.32 -1.35 -4.01
N SER A 248 12.47 -1.86 -5.24
CA SER A 248 12.74 -3.27 -5.48
C SER A 248 14.15 -3.69 -5.06
N LEU A 249 15.16 -2.86 -5.39
CA LEU A 249 16.54 -3.09 -4.95
C LEU A 249 16.71 -2.91 -3.44
N ASP A 250 16.05 -1.90 -2.85
CA ASP A 250 15.98 -1.70 -1.41
C ASP A 250 15.49 -2.96 -0.70
N ASN A 251 14.36 -3.53 -1.14
CA ASN A 251 13.81 -4.73 -0.54
C ASN A 251 14.78 -5.93 -0.63
N ILE A 252 15.51 -6.09 -1.75
CA ILE A 252 16.52 -7.15 -1.90
C ILE A 252 17.69 -6.94 -0.94
N VAL A 253 18.19 -5.71 -0.81
CA VAL A 253 19.31 -5.38 0.06
C VAL A 253 18.92 -5.58 1.53
N SER A 254 17.80 -4.99 1.95
CA SER A 254 17.27 -5.07 3.30
C SER A 254 16.99 -6.52 3.74
N ILE A 255 16.30 -7.31 2.90
CA ILE A 255 16.01 -8.72 3.24
C ILE A 255 17.28 -9.58 3.28
N SER A 256 18.24 -9.33 2.39
CA SER A 256 19.51 -10.08 2.38
C SER A 256 20.35 -9.75 3.61
N ALA A 257 20.47 -8.47 3.95
CA ALA A 257 21.18 -8.02 5.14
C ALA A 257 20.52 -8.55 6.42
N PHE A 258 19.19 -8.44 6.54
CA PHE A 258 18.42 -9.02 7.64
C PHE A 258 18.73 -10.52 7.80
N ARG A 259 18.69 -11.28 6.70
CA ARG A 259 18.98 -12.73 6.73
C ARG A 259 20.41 -13.05 7.16
N ILE A 260 21.40 -12.25 6.75
CA ILE A 260 22.80 -12.41 7.17
C ILE A 260 22.92 -12.15 8.68
N VAL A 261 22.31 -11.08 9.19
CA VAL A 261 22.36 -10.72 10.62
C VAL A 261 21.66 -11.79 11.48
N ILE A 262 20.46 -12.22 11.09
CA ILE A 262 19.74 -13.30 11.78
C ILE A 262 20.54 -14.61 11.71
N GLY A 263 21.15 -14.93 10.56
CA GLY A 263 22.02 -16.09 10.40
C GLY A 263 23.20 -16.07 11.37
N ASN A 264 23.84 -14.90 11.53
CA ASN A 264 24.93 -14.71 12.48
C ASN A 264 24.48 -14.97 13.93
N ILE A 265 23.34 -14.41 14.34
CA ILE A 265 22.78 -14.59 15.69
C ILE A 265 22.59 -16.08 16.02
N PHE A 266 21.98 -16.84 15.11
CA PHE A 266 21.73 -18.27 15.33
C PHE A 266 22.99 -19.13 15.22
N MET A 267 24.01 -18.69 14.49
CA MET A 267 25.32 -19.35 14.49
C MET A 267 26.03 -19.15 15.83
N THR A 268 26.07 -17.94 16.37
CA THR A 268 26.70 -17.65 17.67
C THR A 268 26.08 -18.49 18.79
N GLY A 269 24.75 -18.63 18.84
CA GLY A 269 24.07 -19.45 19.84
C GLY A 269 24.43 -20.94 19.80
N LYS A 270 24.79 -21.48 18.62
CA LYS A 270 25.27 -22.87 18.48
C LYS A 270 26.69 -23.05 18.99
N PHE A 271 27.58 -22.09 18.75
CA PHE A 271 28.97 -22.15 19.25
C PHE A 271 29.04 -22.09 20.77
N THR A 272 28.25 -21.23 21.43
CA THR A 272 28.22 -21.15 22.90
C THR A 272 27.71 -22.45 23.54
N MET A 273 26.71 -23.09 22.93
CA MET A 273 26.16 -24.37 23.41
C MET A 273 27.14 -25.54 23.22
N ILE A 274 27.88 -25.58 22.12
CA ILE A 274 28.89 -26.63 21.87
C ILE A 274 30.09 -26.47 22.81
N ASP A 275 30.55 -25.24 23.04
CA ASP A 275 31.69 -24.97 23.92
C ASP A 275 31.32 -25.25 25.40
N THR A 276 30.10 -24.90 25.83
CA THR A 276 29.59 -25.26 27.17
C THR A 276 29.48 -26.78 27.33
N LYS A 277 29.00 -27.49 26.31
CA LYS A 277 28.90 -28.96 26.36
C LYS A 277 30.28 -29.63 26.38
N HIS A 278 31.26 -29.10 25.65
CA HIS A 278 32.63 -29.62 25.66
C HIS A 278 33.33 -29.36 26.98
N LYS A 279 33.11 -28.19 27.60
CA LYS A 279 33.66 -27.83 28.91
C LYS A 279 33.05 -28.65 30.05
N ILE A 280 31.77 -29.03 29.96
CA ILE A 280 31.12 -29.92 30.94
C ILE A 280 31.60 -31.38 30.78
N ASN A 281 31.77 -31.88 29.55
CA ASN A 281 32.27 -33.24 29.30
C ASN A 281 33.78 -33.44 29.49
N GLY A 282 34.55 -32.37 29.71
CA GLY A 282 35.97 -32.44 30.05
C GLY A 282 36.27 -32.27 31.55
N ILE A 283 35.24 -32.10 32.39
CA ILE A 283 35.34 -31.93 33.85
C ILE A 283 34.78 -33.17 34.59
N LEU A 284 34.24 -34.16 33.87
CA LEU A 284 33.88 -35.49 34.37
C LEU A 284 34.82 -36.53 33.75
#